data_AF-A0A1V4MH97-F1
#
_entry.id   AF-A0A1V4MH97-F1
#
_cell.length_a   1.000
_cell.length_b   1.000
_cell.length_c   1.000
_cell.angle_alpha   90.00
_cell.angle_beta   90.00
_cell.angle_gamma   90.00
#
_symmetry.space_group_name_H-M   'P 1'
#
loop_
_entity.id
_entity.type
_entity.pdbx_description
1 polymer ?
#
loop_
_entity_poly.entity_id
_entity_poly.type
_entity_poly.pdbx_seq_one_letter_code
_entity_poly.pdbx_strand_id
1 'polypeptide(L)'
;MVKAKQIAFNLYRYQILPVSQHFQIDMFGGFKSIEELKENKNSILAKIFREINTFSYSRGSIIHKKMSEMDDILILKIGVERDLKRKTKEFEIEDVENWEPSLVAINNRPDVQKCLIQQYGGFQNTKTLAKILEDNFNKLLKEYQLSISFQPIYEENYFWSLVEKYEGKITQIDFELISPNMSNISDSLKLDLGALNRSTNTKTTHLQLNSDKSSSLTPSKEDDLVHSLVEYSSQGGGDISMRAKGVKKLIHTSKGINEISVDEIVIEGATKENLVGIFKDLMR
;
A
#
# COMPACT_ATOMS: atom_id res chain seq x y z
N MET A 1 -1.24 34.29 -15.20
CA MET A 1 -1.42 32.83 -15.39
C MET A 1 -1.68 32.22 -14.04
N VAL A 2 -2.86 31.64 -13.81
CA VAL A 2 -3.15 30.86 -12.59
C VAL A 2 -2.39 29.55 -12.72
N LYS A 3 -1.49 29.23 -11.78
CA LYS A 3 -0.85 27.91 -11.73
C LYS A 3 -1.95 26.86 -11.56
N ALA A 4 -1.99 25.85 -12.44
CA ALA A 4 -2.85 24.70 -12.23
C ALA A 4 -2.49 24.06 -10.89
N LYS A 5 -3.48 23.80 -10.05
CA LYS A 5 -3.28 23.09 -8.78
C LYS A 5 -2.98 21.63 -9.11
N GLN A 6 -1.91 21.11 -8.50
CA GLN A 6 -1.49 19.72 -8.67
C GLN A 6 -2.02 18.86 -7.53
N ILE A 7 -2.45 17.66 -7.87
CA ILE A 7 -2.86 16.62 -6.92
C ILE A 7 -1.76 15.57 -6.88
N ALA A 8 -1.18 15.39 -5.70
CA ALA A 8 -0.17 14.39 -5.42
C ALA A 8 -0.80 13.06 -4.98
N PHE A 9 -0.28 11.95 -5.50
CA PHE A 9 -0.68 10.59 -5.20
C PHE A 9 0.52 9.77 -4.73
N ASN A 10 0.32 8.99 -3.68
CA ASN A 10 1.28 8.00 -3.22
C ASN A 10 0.98 6.64 -3.85
N LEU A 11 2.02 5.99 -4.36
CA LEU A 11 1.92 4.68 -5.00
C LEU A 11 2.08 3.54 -3.99
N TYR A 12 1.17 2.57 -4.09
CA TYR A 12 1.16 1.35 -3.31
C TYR A 12 1.10 0.14 -4.25
N ARG A 13 1.73 -0.95 -3.87
CA ARG A 13 1.47 -2.29 -4.41
C ARG A 13 0.59 -3.03 -3.43
N TYR A 14 -0.30 -3.88 -3.91
CA TYR A 14 -1.02 -4.80 -3.06
C TYR A 14 -0.80 -6.24 -3.46
N GLN A 15 -0.93 -7.13 -2.49
CA GLN A 15 -0.82 -8.57 -2.70
C GLN A 15 -2.04 -9.26 -2.12
N ILE A 16 -2.63 -10.18 -2.88
CA ILE A 16 -3.74 -11.02 -2.41
C ILE A 16 -3.16 -12.40 -2.12
N LEU A 17 -3.22 -12.91 -0.89
CA LEU A 17 -2.66 -14.20 -0.50
C LEU A 17 -3.73 -15.09 0.15
N PRO A 18 -3.71 -16.41 -0.07
CA PRO A 18 -4.51 -17.35 0.72
C PRO A 18 -4.28 -17.16 2.22
N VAL A 19 -5.35 -17.33 3.00
CA VAL A 19 -5.28 -17.22 4.45
C VAL A 19 -4.43 -18.34 5.05
N SER A 20 -4.50 -19.53 4.44
CA SER A 20 -3.79 -20.74 4.83
C SER A 20 -3.34 -21.51 3.59
N GLN A 21 -2.13 -22.07 3.64
CA GLN A 21 -1.63 -23.10 2.70
C GLN A 21 -2.15 -24.50 3.03
N HIS A 22 -2.75 -24.68 4.21
CA HIS A 22 -3.46 -25.91 4.55
C HIS A 22 -4.93 -25.71 4.18
N PHE A 23 -5.29 -26.16 2.97
CA PHE A 23 -6.64 -26.10 2.46
C PHE A 23 -7.46 -27.24 3.07
N GLN A 24 -8.40 -26.93 3.96
CA GLN A 24 -9.44 -27.89 4.31
C GLN A 24 -10.50 -27.85 3.21
N ILE A 25 -10.64 -28.98 2.50
CA ILE A 25 -11.47 -29.13 1.29
C ILE A 25 -12.96 -28.88 1.53
N ASP A 26 -13.42 -28.83 2.78
CA ASP A 26 -14.82 -28.56 3.09
C ASP A 26 -14.94 -27.33 4.00
N MET A 27 -15.58 -26.27 3.50
CA MET A 27 -16.87 -25.86 4.07
C MET A 27 -17.52 -24.63 3.39
N PHE A 28 -16.87 -23.80 2.57
CA PHE A 28 -17.51 -22.51 2.16
C PHE A 28 -17.18 -21.93 0.76
N GLY A 29 -16.94 -22.73 -0.31
CA GLY A 29 -16.76 -22.05 -1.61
C GLY A 29 -16.52 -22.84 -2.90
N GLY A 30 -16.53 -24.17 -2.91
CA GLY A 30 -16.47 -24.94 -4.17
C GLY A 30 -15.12 -24.95 -4.92
N PHE A 31 -14.08 -24.27 -4.44
CA PHE A 31 -12.72 -24.39 -4.99
C PHE A 31 -12.07 -25.70 -4.54
N LYS A 32 -11.42 -26.41 -5.47
CA LYS A 32 -10.86 -27.75 -5.26
C LYS A 32 -9.38 -27.74 -4.88
N SER A 33 -8.69 -26.59 -5.05
CA SER A 33 -7.25 -26.45 -4.78
C SER A 33 -6.84 -25.00 -4.48
N ILE A 34 -5.64 -24.82 -3.92
CA ILE A 34 -5.03 -23.50 -3.68
C ILE A 34 -4.64 -22.83 -4.99
N GLU A 35 -4.24 -23.61 -5.98
CA GLU A 35 -3.90 -23.16 -7.33
C GLU A 35 -5.11 -22.50 -7.99
N GLU A 36 -6.28 -23.15 -7.92
CA GLU A 36 -7.54 -22.59 -8.42
C GLU A 36 -7.93 -21.29 -7.70
N LEU A 37 -7.70 -21.22 -6.38
CA LEU A 37 -7.93 -19.99 -5.61
C LEU A 37 -6.97 -18.86 -6.02
N LYS A 38 -5.70 -19.17 -6.31
CA LYS A 38 -4.69 -18.20 -6.78
C LYS A 38 -5.00 -17.69 -8.18
N GLU A 39 -5.51 -18.53 -9.07
CA GLU A 39 -5.93 -18.13 -10.42
C GLU A 39 -7.16 -17.22 -10.39
N ASN A 40 -8.10 -17.47 -9.46
CA ASN A 40 -9.35 -16.72 -9.35
C ASN A 40 -9.28 -15.49 -8.42
N LYS A 41 -8.16 -15.25 -7.72
CA LYS A 41 -8.02 -14.18 -6.72
C LYS A 41 -8.41 -12.79 -7.23
N ASN A 42 -8.02 -12.43 -8.45
CA ASN A 42 -8.30 -11.12 -9.05
C ASN A 42 -9.78 -11.02 -9.44
N SER A 43 -10.38 -12.10 -9.94
CA SER A 43 -11.81 -12.19 -10.23
C SER A 43 -12.67 -12.05 -8.97
N ILE A 44 -12.23 -12.67 -7.86
CA ILE A 44 -12.88 -12.54 -6.55
C ILE A 44 -12.78 -11.09 -6.06
N LEU A 45 -11.61 -10.45 -6.16
CA LEU A 45 -11.46 -9.05 -5.77
C LEU A 45 -12.33 -8.12 -6.64
N ALA A 46 -12.44 -8.38 -7.94
CA ALA A 46 -13.32 -7.64 -8.84
C ALA A 46 -14.80 -7.79 -8.45
N LYS A 47 -15.22 -8.98 -7.99
CA LYS A 47 -16.55 -9.20 -7.42
C LYS A 47 -16.76 -8.36 -6.16
N ILE A 48 -15.78 -8.35 -5.26
CA ILE A 48 -15.82 -7.54 -4.03
C ILE A 48 -15.91 -6.04 -4.33
N PHE A 49 -15.26 -5.55 -5.39
CA PHE A 49 -15.40 -4.16 -5.84
C PHE A 49 -16.84 -3.76 -6.23
N ARG A 50 -17.65 -4.74 -6.64
CA ARG A 50 -19.07 -4.53 -6.97
C ARG A 50 -19.96 -4.61 -5.74
N GLU A 51 -19.61 -5.46 -4.78
CA GLU A 51 -20.40 -5.73 -3.58
C GLU A 51 -20.12 -4.75 -2.43
N ILE A 52 -18.94 -4.10 -2.43
CA ILE A 52 -18.58 -3.17 -1.38
C ILE A 52 -19.45 -1.91 -1.43
N ASN A 53 -20.36 -1.82 -0.46
CA ASN A 53 -21.33 -0.74 -0.34
C ASN A 53 -21.14 0.12 0.90
N THR A 54 -20.22 -0.25 1.79
CA THR A 54 -19.89 0.51 3.00
C THR A 54 -18.42 0.35 3.34
N PHE A 55 -17.81 1.45 3.79
CA PHE A 55 -16.48 1.45 4.41
C PHE A 55 -16.64 1.78 5.88
N SER A 56 -15.94 1.03 6.73
CA SER A 56 -15.92 1.22 8.17
C SER A 56 -14.56 1.72 8.64
N TYR A 57 -14.56 2.61 9.63
CA TYR A 57 -13.34 3.11 10.27
C TYR A 57 -13.55 3.27 11.76
N SER A 58 -12.58 2.83 12.54
CA SER A 58 -12.69 2.76 14.00
C SER A 58 -12.61 4.12 14.69
N ARG A 59 -12.11 5.16 14.02
CA ARG A 59 -11.88 6.49 14.62
C ARG A 59 -12.80 7.59 14.09
N GLY A 60 -13.80 7.26 13.27
CA GLY A 60 -14.74 8.23 12.74
C GLY A 60 -15.61 7.70 11.61
N SER A 61 -16.56 8.53 11.19
CA SER A 61 -17.48 8.23 10.09
C SER A 61 -16.77 8.38 8.74
N ILE A 62 -17.01 7.43 7.84
CA ILE A 62 -16.49 7.47 6.46
C ILE A 62 -17.64 7.33 5.48
N ILE A 63 -17.61 8.19 4.46
CA ILE A 63 -18.42 8.03 3.26
C ILE A 63 -17.53 7.62 2.10
N HIS A 64 -18.06 6.87 1.16
CA HIS A 64 -17.36 6.56 -0.08
C HIS A 64 -18.31 6.71 -1.27
N LYS A 65 -17.73 7.01 -2.43
CA LYS A 65 -18.44 7.09 -3.69
C LYS A 65 -17.62 6.39 -4.77
N LYS A 66 -18.20 5.37 -5.39
CA LYS A 66 -17.61 4.74 -6.59
C LYS A 66 -17.76 5.68 -7.78
N MET A 67 -16.62 6.09 -8.36
CA MET A 67 -16.59 6.98 -9.52
C MET A 67 -16.60 6.19 -10.83
N SER A 68 -15.78 5.15 -10.92
CA SER A 68 -15.66 4.29 -12.09
C SER A 68 -15.20 2.89 -11.69
N GLU A 69 -15.62 1.90 -12.47
CA GLU A 69 -15.17 0.52 -12.43
C GLU A 69 -15.14 0.01 -13.88
N MET A 70 -13.98 0.13 -14.54
CA MET A 70 -13.77 -0.24 -15.94
C MET A 70 -12.34 -0.77 -16.12
N ASP A 71 -12.14 -1.71 -17.03
CA ASP A 71 -10.81 -2.26 -17.39
C ASP A 71 -9.94 -2.68 -16.20
N ASP A 72 -10.54 -3.37 -15.22
CA ASP A 72 -9.90 -3.78 -13.95
C ASP A 72 -9.44 -2.62 -13.05
N ILE A 73 -9.80 -1.38 -13.39
CA ILE A 73 -9.54 -0.19 -12.58
C ILE A 73 -10.79 0.17 -11.77
N LEU A 74 -10.63 0.22 -10.45
CA LEU A 74 -11.63 0.78 -9.53
C LEU A 74 -11.20 2.17 -9.08
N ILE A 75 -12.09 3.17 -9.21
CA ILE A 75 -11.84 4.54 -8.74
C ILE A 75 -12.89 4.90 -7.68
N LEU A 76 -12.41 5.28 -6.49
CA LEU A 76 -13.21 5.62 -5.32
C LEU A 76 -12.85 7.03 -4.82
N LYS A 77 -13.87 7.78 -4.39
CA LYS A 77 -13.68 8.91 -3.46
C LYS A 77 -14.04 8.47 -2.07
N ILE A 78 -13.15 8.68 -1.10
CA ILE A 78 -13.38 8.33 0.31
C ILE A 78 -13.26 9.60 1.14
N GLY A 79 -14.36 10.03 1.75
CA GLY A 79 -14.44 11.18 2.65
C GLY A 79 -14.51 10.74 4.10
N VAL A 80 -13.83 11.46 4.97
CA VAL A 80 -13.90 11.26 6.43
C VAL A 80 -14.44 12.53 7.06
N GLU A 81 -15.28 12.34 8.06
CA GLU A 81 -15.83 13.44 8.84
C GLU A 81 -14.72 14.18 9.61
N ARG A 82 -14.73 15.50 9.51
CA ARG A 82 -13.86 16.38 10.29
C ARG A 82 -14.66 17.54 10.85
N ASP A 83 -14.40 17.86 12.11
CA ASP A 83 -14.92 19.06 12.76
C ASP A 83 -14.19 20.29 12.19
N LEU A 84 -14.89 21.10 11.40
CA LEU A 84 -14.37 22.39 10.96
C LEU A 84 -14.93 23.50 11.85
N LYS A 85 -14.06 24.07 12.68
CA LYS A 85 -14.39 25.24 13.50
C LYS A 85 -14.36 26.50 12.65
N ARG A 86 -15.53 26.98 12.24
CA ARG A 86 -15.68 28.23 11.48
C ARG A 86 -15.85 29.40 12.45
N LYS A 87 -14.98 30.41 12.34
CA LYS A 87 -15.21 31.70 13.01
C LYS A 87 -16.16 32.55 12.18
N THR A 88 -17.27 32.98 12.76
CA THR A 88 -18.23 33.88 12.13
C THR A 88 -17.69 35.32 12.09
N LYS A 89 -18.40 36.22 11.39
CA LYS A 89 -18.01 37.64 11.32
C LYS A 89 -18.15 38.34 12.68
N GLU A 90 -18.97 37.75 13.54
CA GLU A 90 -19.26 38.13 14.91
C GLU A 90 -18.25 37.52 15.90
N PHE A 91 -17.22 36.81 15.39
CA PHE A 91 -16.19 36.08 16.14
C PHE A 91 -16.69 34.89 16.96
N GLU A 92 -17.88 34.38 16.67
CA GLU A 92 -18.43 33.15 17.26
C GLU A 92 -17.82 31.92 16.58
N ILE A 93 -17.74 30.80 17.30
CA ILE A 93 -17.22 29.54 16.78
C ILE A 93 -18.41 28.63 16.48
N GLU A 94 -18.60 28.28 15.21
CA GLU A 94 -19.57 27.30 14.77
C GLU A 94 -18.83 26.01 14.38
N ASP A 95 -19.33 24.86 14.83
CA ASP A 95 -18.89 23.56 14.34
C ASP A 95 -19.67 23.24 13.05
N VAL A 96 -18.93 23.07 11.94
CA VAL A 96 -19.50 22.73 10.63
C VAL A 96 -18.95 21.37 10.20
N GLU A 97 -19.83 20.49 9.73
CA GLU A 97 -19.43 19.22 9.13
C GLU A 97 -18.57 19.46 7.88
N ASN A 98 -17.36 18.92 7.86
CA ASN A 98 -16.48 18.93 6.70
C ASN A 98 -16.15 17.50 6.26
N TRP A 99 -16.34 17.23 4.96
CA TRP A 99 -16.16 15.93 4.35
C TRP A 99 -15.20 16.03 3.15
N GLU A 100 -13.92 16.25 3.43
CA GLU A 100 -12.90 16.32 2.39
C GLU A 100 -12.64 14.92 1.80
N PRO A 101 -12.88 14.68 0.50
CA PRO A 101 -12.64 13.38 -0.09
C PRO A 101 -11.15 13.19 -0.44
N SER A 102 -10.68 11.96 -0.34
CA SER A 102 -9.43 11.51 -0.95
C SER A 102 -9.74 10.57 -2.11
N LEU A 103 -9.09 10.78 -3.25
CA LEU A 103 -9.22 9.92 -4.41
C LEU A 103 -8.31 8.70 -4.30
N VAL A 104 -8.87 7.54 -4.62
CA VAL A 104 -8.18 6.25 -4.65
C VAL A 104 -8.43 5.58 -6.00
N ALA A 105 -7.38 5.10 -6.65
CA ALA A 105 -7.47 4.30 -7.86
C ALA A 105 -6.74 2.97 -7.66
N ILE A 106 -7.40 1.85 -7.93
CA ILE A 106 -6.84 0.49 -7.76
C ILE A 106 -6.82 -0.19 -9.12
N ASN A 107 -5.66 -0.70 -9.53
CA ASN A 107 -5.49 -1.50 -10.74
C ASN A 107 -5.42 -2.98 -10.39
N ASN A 108 -6.46 -3.74 -10.74
CA ASN A 108 -6.62 -5.15 -10.43
C ASN A 108 -6.18 -6.12 -11.52
N ARG A 109 -5.44 -5.64 -12.51
CA ARG A 109 -4.78 -6.56 -13.42
C ARG A 109 -3.77 -7.45 -12.68
N PRO A 110 -3.75 -8.77 -12.97
CA PRO A 110 -2.85 -9.72 -12.30
C PRO A 110 -1.36 -9.40 -12.38
N ASP A 111 -0.93 -8.68 -13.43
CA ASP A 111 0.46 -8.27 -13.68
C ASP A 111 0.86 -6.94 -13.01
N VAL A 112 -0.12 -6.13 -12.58
CA VAL A 112 0.12 -4.78 -12.03
C VAL A 112 -0.08 -4.77 -10.51
N GLN A 113 -1.33 -5.01 -10.05
CA GLN A 113 -1.74 -4.96 -8.63
C GLN A 113 -1.21 -3.72 -7.87
N LYS A 114 -1.46 -2.53 -8.41
CA LYS A 114 -1.04 -1.23 -7.82
C LYS A 114 -2.25 -0.41 -7.40
N CYS A 115 -2.02 0.53 -6.49
CA CYS A 115 -3.01 1.46 -5.96
C CYS A 115 -2.41 2.85 -5.81
N LEU A 116 -3.13 3.88 -6.24
CA LEU A 116 -2.79 5.28 -6.05
C LEU A 116 -3.72 5.88 -4.99
N ILE A 117 -3.13 6.55 -4.00
CA ILE A 117 -3.86 7.20 -2.91
C ILE A 117 -3.47 8.66 -2.84
N GLN A 118 -4.45 9.56 -2.96
CA GLN A 118 -4.23 11.01 -2.85
C GLN A 118 -3.67 11.41 -1.48
N GLN A 119 -2.58 12.19 -1.48
CA GLN A 119 -1.86 12.60 -0.27
C GLN A 119 -2.56 13.71 0.52
N TYR A 120 -3.11 14.69 -0.19
CA TYR A 120 -3.79 15.85 0.41
C TYR A 120 -5.28 15.77 0.12
N GLY A 121 -6.05 15.36 1.13
CA GLY A 121 -7.51 15.24 1.12
C GLY A 121 -8.02 15.00 2.55
N GLY A 122 -9.07 14.19 2.70
CA GLY A 122 -9.65 13.82 4.00
C GLY A 122 -8.69 13.16 5.00
N PHE A 123 -7.56 12.59 4.59
CA PHE A 123 -6.63 11.91 5.48
C PHE A 123 -5.28 12.64 5.56
N GLN A 124 -4.69 12.69 6.76
CA GLN A 124 -3.35 13.26 6.98
C GLN A 124 -2.23 12.37 6.44
N ASN A 125 -2.49 11.07 6.29
CA ASN A 125 -1.51 10.09 5.84
C ASN A 125 -2.20 9.04 4.96
N THR A 126 -1.66 8.83 3.76
CA THR A 126 -2.15 7.82 2.80
C THR A 126 -2.09 6.41 3.35
N LYS A 127 -1.17 6.11 4.28
CA LYS A 127 -1.09 4.82 4.98
C LYS A 127 -2.35 4.53 5.81
N THR A 128 -2.97 5.55 6.39
CA THR A 128 -4.23 5.37 7.14
C THR A 128 -5.34 4.92 6.19
N LEU A 129 -5.42 5.53 5.01
CA LEU A 129 -6.39 5.15 4.00
C LEU A 129 -6.08 3.77 3.39
N ALA A 130 -4.81 3.45 3.13
CA ALA A 130 -4.40 2.11 2.73
C ALA A 130 -4.83 1.04 3.75
N LYS A 131 -4.68 1.32 5.05
CA LYS A 131 -5.11 0.41 6.12
C LYS A 131 -6.64 0.27 6.20
N ILE A 132 -7.38 1.36 5.99
CA ILE A 132 -8.85 1.31 5.89
C ILE A 132 -9.28 0.41 4.71
N LEU A 133 -8.65 0.57 3.54
CA LEU A 133 -8.92 -0.29 2.38
C LEU A 133 -8.61 -1.75 2.71
N GLU A 134 -7.44 -2.02 3.27
CA GLU A 134 -7.00 -3.35 3.69
C GLU A 134 -8.01 -4.02 4.64
N ASP A 135 -8.40 -3.33 5.71
CA ASP A 135 -9.27 -3.89 6.74
C ASP A 135 -10.69 -4.15 6.19
N ASN A 136 -11.22 -3.29 5.32
CA ASN A 136 -12.55 -3.47 4.74
C ASN A 136 -12.57 -4.56 3.66
N PHE A 137 -11.55 -4.63 2.79
CA PHE A 137 -11.46 -5.71 1.82
C PHE A 137 -11.20 -7.06 2.48
N ASN A 138 -10.38 -7.12 3.53
CA ASN A 138 -10.12 -8.35 4.27
C ASN A 138 -11.36 -8.93 4.96
N LYS A 139 -12.32 -8.10 5.39
CA LYS A 139 -13.59 -8.59 5.93
C LYS A 139 -14.36 -9.41 4.92
N LEU A 140 -14.39 -8.97 3.66
CA LEU A 140 -15.10 -9.62 2.56
C LEU A 140 -14.30 -10.79 1.97
N LEU A 141 -12.98 -10.62 1.79
CA LEU A 141 -12.08 -11.65 1.27
C LEU A 141 -11.96 -12.87 2.20
N LYS A 142 -12.21 -12.69 3.50
CA LYS A 142 -12.14 -13.79 4.48
C LYS A 142 -13.08 -14.95 4.15
N GLU A 143 -14.25 -14.66 3.59
CA GLU A 143 -15.21 -15.70 3.14
C GLU A 143 -14.62 -16.60 2.04
N TYR A 144 -13.71 -16.04 1.24
CA TYR A 144 -13.00 -16.73 0.17
C TYR A 144 -11.64 -17.30 0.62
N GLN A 145 -11.33 -17.27 1.92
CA GLN A 145 -10.01 -17.60 2.45
C GLN A 145 -8.88 -16.80 1.80
N LEU A 146 -9.13 -15.55 1.42
CA LEU A 146 -8.14 -14.63 0.88
C LEU A 146 -7.86 -13.51 1.86
N SER A 147 -6.67 -12.94 1.76
CA SER A 147 -6.25 -11.74 2.47
C SER A 147 -5.54 -10.80 1.51
N ILE A 148 -5.77 -9.51 1.61
CA ILE A 148 -5.07 -8.47 0.88
C ILE A 148 -4.18 -7.68 1.83
N SER A 149 -3.00 -7.26 1.37
CA SER A 149 -2.12 -6.33 2.07
C SER A 149 -1.66 -5.23 1.12
N PHE A 150 -1.59 -3.99 1.61
CA PHE A 150 -1.10 -2.83 0.82
C PHE A 150 0.25 -2.37 1.36
N GLN A 151 1.25 -2.32 0.47
CA GLN A 151 2.59 -1.85 0.80
C GLN A 151 2.97 -0.64 -0.06
N PRO A 152 3.59 0.39 0.52
CA PRO A 152 4.04 1.55 -0.24
C PRO A 152 5.19 1.16 -1.17
N ILE A 153 5.19 1.72 -2.37
CA ILE A 153 6.33 1.67 -3.28
C ILE A 153 7.16 2.91 -2.99
N TYR A 154 8.47 2.75 -2.79
CA TYR A 154 9.36 3.85 -2.44
C TYR A 154 10.63 3.84 -3.30
N GLU A 155 11.32 4.97 -3.33
CA GLU A 155 12.57 5.07 -4.07
C GLU A 155 13.69 4.32 -3.35
N GLU A 156 14.33 3.37 -4.03
CA GLU A 156 15.44 2.59 -3.48
C GLU A 156 16.57 3.50 -2.95
N ASN A 157 16.88 4.56 -3.69
CA ASN A 157 17.87 5.56 -3.30
C ASN A 157 17.56 6.25 -1.98
N TYR A 158 16.31 6.31 -1.55
CA TYR A 158 15.97 6.86 -0.25
C TYR A 158 16.55 6.02 0.89
N PHE A 159 16.52 4.68 0.80
CA PHE A 159 17.19 3.82 1.78
C PHE A 159 18.69 4.10 1.84
N TRP A 160 19.33 4.15 0.68
CA TRP A 160 20.77 4.40 0.61
C TRP A 160 21.17 5.79 1.12
N SER A 161 20.35 6.82 0.85
CA SER A 161 20.56 8.15 1.43
C SER A 161 20.45 8.15 2.97
N LEU A 162 19.61 7.28 3.54
CA LEU A 162 19.52 7.10 4.98
C LEU A 162 20.75 6.36 5.53
N VAL A 163 21.28 5.37 4.79
CA VAL A 163 22.52 4.68 5.15
C VAL A 163 23.68 5.68 5.22
N GLU A 164 23.86 6.49 4.18
CA GLU A 164 24.89 7.53 4.12
C GLU A 164 24.72 8.56 5.26
N LYS A 165 23.49 9.04 5.47
CA LYS A 165 23.18 10.01 6.52
C LYS A 165 23.51 9.51 7.94
N TYR A 166 23.38 8.21 8.18
CA TYR A 166 23.59 7.59 9.49
C TYR A 166 24.84 6.71 9.53
N GLU A 167 25.78 6.92 8.61
CA GLU A 167 27.04 6.18 8.53
C GLU A 167 27.76 6.13 9.90
N GLY A 168 28.26 4.93 10.25
CA GLY A 168 28.91 4.67 11.54
C GLY A 168 27.99 4.68 12.77
N LYS A 169 26.68 4.92 12.58
CA LYS A 169 25.70 5.01 13.68
C LYS A 169 24.59 3.96 13.61
N ILE A 170 24.46 3.25 12.50
CA ILE A 170 23.42 2.23 12.31
C ILE A 170 23.71 1.05 13.23
N THR A 171 22.75 0.66 14.06
CA THR A 171 22.89 -0.48 14.99
C THR A 171 22.02 -1.66 14.59
N GLN A 172 20.94 -1.40 13.86
CA GLN A 172 19.98 -2.42 13.47
C GLN A 172 19.29 -2.02 12.17
N ILE A 173 19.08 -3.00 11.29
CA ILE A 173 18.20 -2.91 10.13
C ILE A 173 17.25 -4.11 10.17
N ASP A 174 15.96 -3.87 10.04
CA ASP A 174 14.92 -4.90 10.01
C ASP A 174 14.20 -4.81 8.66
N PHE A 175 14.27 -5.90 7.91
CA PHE A 175 13.55 -6.09 6.66
C PHE A 175 12.30 -6.91 6.95
N GLU A 176 11.13 -6.27 6.85
CA GLU A 176 9.83 -6.94 6.89
C GLU A 176 9.44 -7.31 5.46
N LEU A 177 9.57 -8.57 5.09
CA LEU A 177 9.33 -9.07 3.74
C LEU A 177 7.99 -9.80 3.68
N ILE A 178 7.14 -9.42 2.74
CA ILE A 178 5.88 -10.13 2.45
C ILE A 178 6.14 -11.16 1.38
N SER A 179 5.60 -12.37 1.56
CA SER A 179 5.74 -13.46 0.60
C SER A 179 5.10 -13.09 -0.73
N PRO A 180 5.83 -13.14 -1.86
CA PRO A 180 5.32 -12.67 -3.14
C PRO A 180 4.21 -13.59 -3.64
N ASN A 181 3.21 -12.99 -4.30
CA ASN A 181 2.21 -13.73 -5.09
C ASN A 181 2.33 -13.50 -6.61
N MET A 182 3.41 -12.85 -7.05
CA MET A 182 3.72 -12.57 -8.45
C MET A 182 5.21 -12.80 -8.67
N SER A 183 5.57 -13.33 -9.83
CA SER A 183 6.96 -13.52 -10.27
C SER A 183 7.72 -12.20 -10.42
N ASN A 184 7.02 -11.13 -10.85
CA ASN A 184 7.62 -9.88 -11.31
C ASN A 184 8.44 -9.10 -10.27
N ILE A 185 8.26 -9.39 -8.98
CA ILE A 185 9.10 -8.82 -7.91
C ILE A 185 9.95 -9.88 -7.21
N SER A 186 9.62 -11.17 -7.31
CA SER A 186 10.40 -12.23 -6.67
C SER A 186 11.75 -12.45 -7.35
N ASP A 187 11.87 -12.13 -8.64
CA ASP A 187 13.10 -12.33 -9.42
C ASP A 187 14.28 -11.51 -8.90
N SER A 188 14.00 -10.35 -8.29
CA SER A 188 15.05 -9.50 -7.70
C SER A 188 15.51 -9.99 -6.33
N LEU A 189 14.82 -10.94 -5.69
CA LEU A 189 15.08 -11.38 -4.33
C LEU A 189 15.86 -12.71 -4.31
N LYS A 190 17.02 -12.73 -3.64
CA LYS A 190 17.84 -13.95 -3.50
C LYS A 190 17.24 -15.01 -2.55
N LEU A 191 16.27 -14.64 -1.73
CA LEU A 191 15.59 -15.51 -0.77
C LEU A 191 14.28 -16.05 -1.38
N ASP A 192 14.09 -17.37 -1.39
CA ASP A 192 12.84 -17.99 -1.87
C ASP A 192 11.72 -17.91 -0.81
N LEU A 193 11.16 -16.72 -0.66
CA LEU A 193 9.99 -16.47 0.19
C LEU A 193 8.77 -17.29 -0.26
N GLY A 194 8.68 -17.65 -1.54
CA GLY A 194 7.61 -18.48 -2.07
C GLY A 194 7.68 -19.91 -1.52
N ALA A 195 8.88 -20.50 -1.46
CA ALA A 195 9.10 -21.80 -0.85
C ALA A 195 8.85 -21.78 0.66
N LEU A 196 9.28 -20.72 1.36
CA LEU A 196 8.96 -20.54 2.78
C LEU A 196 7.45 -20.47 3.00
N ASN A 197 6.74 -19.67 2.21
CA ASN A 197 5.29 -19.58 2.29
C ASN A 197 4.62 -20.94 2.08
N ARG A 198 4.99 -21.68 1.03
CA ARG A 198 4.41 -23.01 0.72
C ARG A 198 4.68 -24.04 1.83
N SER A 199 5.86 -24.01 2.43
CA SER A 199 6.29 -25.03 3.41
C SER A 199 5.87 -24.72 4.85
N THR A 200 5.81 -23.46 5.25
CA THR A 200 5.54 -23.06 6.65
C THR A 200 4.26 -22.26 6.83
N ASN A 201 3.55 -21.91 5.74
CA ASN A 201 2.42 -20.97 5.75
C ASN A 201 2.80 -19.56 6.22
N THR A 202 4.09 -19.20 6.21
CA THR A 202 4.57 -17.86 6.56
C THR A 202 4.13 -16.85 5.50
N LYS A 203 3.51 -15.74 5.91
CA LYS A 203 3.16 -14.62 5.02
C LYS A 203 4.14 -13.47 5.10
N THR A 204 4.72 -13.25 6.28
CA THR A 204 5.65 -12.16 6.58
C THR A 204 6.90 -12.74 7.22
N THR A 205 8.06 -12.36 6.72
CA THR A 205 9.38 -12.76 7.22
C THR A 205 10.14 -11.53 7.68
N HIS A 206 10.62 -11.55 8.92
CA HIS A 206 11.52 -10.52 9.44
C HIS A 206 12.96 -10.99 9.36
N LEU A 207 13.79 -10.25 8.62
CA LEU A 207 15.24 -10.43 8.60
C LEU A 207 15.90 -9.25 9.30
N GLN A 208 16.50 -9.51 10.46
CA GLN A 208 17.09 -8.47 11.30
C GLN A 208 18.61 -8.58 11.31
N LEU A 209 19.27 -7.52 10.85
CA LEU A 209 20.70 -7.32 10.97
C LEU A 209 20.95 -6.50 12.24
N ASN A 210 21.88 -6.94 13.10
CA ASN A 210 22.25 -6.24 14.32
C ASN A 210 23.77 -6.12 14.39
N SER A 211 24.28 -4.96 14.80
CA SER A 211 25.69 -4.80 15.19
C SER A 211 25.86 -5.02 16.68
N ASP A 212 27.10 -5.27 17.10
CA ASP A 212 27.47 -5.17 18.50
C ASP A 212 27.30 -3.74 19.03
N LYS A 213 27.20 -3.63 20.36
CA LYS A 213 27.06 -2.32 21.04
C LYS A 213 28.22 -1.37 20.74
N SER A 214 29.42 -1.93 20.55
CA SER A 214 30.66 -1.19 20.26
C SER A 214 30.85 -0.90 18.77
N SER A 215 30.08 -1.52 17.87
CA SER A 215 30.23 -1.36 16.42
C SER A 215 28.96 -0.75 15.78
N SER A 216 28.94 -0.74 14.46
CA SER A 216 27.83 -0.29 13.62
C SER A 216 27.74 -1.16 12.37
N LEU A 217 26.54 -1.28 11.81
CA LEU A 217 26.33 -1.90 10.51
C LEU A 217 26.83 -0.99 9.38
N THR A 218 27.37 -1.62 8.35
CA THR A 218 27.86 -0.97 7.11
C THR A 218 27.21 -1.65 5.90
N PRO A 219 25.88 -1.54 5.72
CA PRO A 219 25.22 -2.05 4.52
C PRO A 219 25.78 -1.32 3.29
N SER A 220 25.97 -2.04 2.19
CA SER A 220 26.55 -1.52 0.96
C SER A 220 25.73 -1.97 -0.25
N LYS A 221 25.70 -1.14 -1.29
CA LYS A 221 25.00 -1.43 -2.56
C LYS A 221 25.63 -2.60 -3.30
N GLU A 222 26.91 -2.83 -3.05
CA GLU A 222 27.72 -3.90 -3.63
C GLU A 222 27.49 -5.25 -2.92
N ASP A 223 26.85 -5.27 -1.76
CA ASP A 223 26.37 -6.51 -1.14
C ASP A 223 25.09 -6.97 -1.85
N ASP A 224 25.21 -7.97 -2.70
CA ASP A 224 24.10 -8.44 -3.50
C ASP A 224 22.87 -8.87 -2.66
N LEU A 225 23.06 -9.41 -1.45
CA LEU A 225 21.94 -9.86 -0.62
C LEU A 225 21.20 -8.65 -0.07
N VAL A 226 21.93 -7.68 0.51
CA VAL A 226 21.32 -6.44 1.01
C VAL A 226 20.66 -5.68 -0.13
N HIS A 227 21.33 -5.53 -1.28
CA HIS A 227 20.76 -4.91 -2.46
C HIS A 227 19.45 -5.59 -2.89
N SER A 228 19.43 -6.92 -3.01
CA SER A 228 18.23 -7.69 -3.38
C SER A 228 17.05 -7.45 -2.43
N LEU A 229 17.32 -7.30 -1.12
CA LEU A 229 16.29 -7.03 -0.11
C LEU A 229 15.74 -5.61 -0.20
N VAL A 230 16.61 -4.63 -0.46
CA VAL A 230 16.23 -3.23 -0.64
C VAL A 230 15.41 -3.07 -1.91
N GLU A 231 15.87 -3.63 -3.02
CA GLU A 231 15.18 -3.63 -4.30
C GLU A 231 13.79 -4.25 -4.18
N TYR A 232 13.70 -5.47 -3.62
CA TYR A 232 12.42 -6.16 -3.38
C TYR A 232 11.44 -5.32 -2.56
N SER A 233 11.92 -4.75 -1.45
CA SER A 233 11.07 -3.96 -0.55
C SER A 233 10.63 -2.65 -1.20
N SER A 234 11.49 -2.00 -1.98
CA SER A 234 11.19 -0.75 -2.71
C SER A 234 10.03 -0.90 -3.68
N GLN A 235 9.88 -2.09 -4.28
CA GLN A 235 8.80 -2.43 -5.19
C GLN A 235 7.48 -2.81 -4.49
N GLY A 236 7.38 -2.60 -3.17
CA GLY A 236 6.20 -2.97 -2.37
C GLY A 236 6.20 -4.45 -1.94
N GLY A 237 7.39 -5.08 -1.91
CA GLY A 237 7.59 -6.40 -1.31
C GLY A 237 7.67 -6.38 0.22
N GLY A 238 7.69 -5.21 0.85
CA GLY A 238 7.91 -5.09 2.29
C GLY A 238 8.21 -3.67 2.77
N ASP A 239 8.53 -3.51 4.05
CA ASP A 239 9.04 -2.27 4.65
C ASP A 239 10.46 -2.51 5.20
N ILE A 240 11.26 -1.44 5.25
CA ILE A 240 12.58 -1.49 5.88
C ILE A 240 12.60 -0.47 7.00
N SER A 241 13.05 -0.92 8.16
CA SER A 241 13.19 -0.08 9.32
C SER A 241 14.61 -0.09 9.87
N MET A 242 15.09 1.07 10.32
CA MET A 242 16.47 1.28 10.74
C MET A 242 16.53 1.96 12.11
N ARG A 243 17.44 1.48 12.95
CA ARG A 243 17.82 2.10 14.22
C ARG A 243 19.24 2.65 14.13
N ALA A 244 19.41 3.90 14.54
CA ALA A 244 20.71 4.57 14.59
C ALA A 244 20.96 5.19 15.98
N LYS A 245 22.23 5.21 16.40
CA LYS A 245 22.67 5.87 17.65
C LYS A 245 22.25 7.34 17.64
N GLY A 246 21.66 7.79 18.76
CA GLY A 246 21.17 9.16 18.91
C GLY A 246 19.76 9.42 18.36
N VAL A 247 19.14 8.45 17.68
CA VAL A 247 17.75 8.57 17.19
C VAL A 247 16.83 7.72 18.06
N LYS A 248 15.90 8.37 18.78
CA LYS A 248 14.94 7.66 19.66
C LYS A 248 13.85 6.90 18.90
N LYS A 249 13.51 7.35 17.68
CA LYS A 249 12.44 6.75 16.85
C LYS A 249 13.04 5.85 15.78
N LEU A 250 12.32 4.79 15.44
CA LEU A 250 12.64 3.92 14.30
C LEU A 250 12.45 4.71 12.99
N ILE A 251 13.40 4.57 12.07
CA ILE A 251 13.39 5.24 10.76
C ILE A 251 12.86 4.24 9.75
N HIS A 252 11.74 4.54 9.10
CA HIS A 252 11.14 3.69 8.06
C HIS A 252 11.43 4.24 6.66
N THR A 253 11.78 3.36 5.72
CA THR A 253 11.98 3.70 4.30
C THR A 253 10.68 4.08 3.61
N SER A 254 9.55 3.53 4.06
CA SER A 254 8.20 3.93 3.65
C SER A 254 7.79 5.38 3.97
N LYS A 255 8.74 6.26 4.32
CA LYS A 255 8.56 7.72 4.30
C LYS A 255 8.94 8.35 2.94
N GLY A 256 9.74 7.67 2.12
CA GLY A 256 10.09 8.08 0.76
C GLY A 256 9.18 7.43 -0.29
N ILE A 257 7.87 7.38 -0.03
CA ILE A 257 6.89 6.76 -0.94
C ILE A 257 6.92 7.50 -2.28
N ASN A 258 6.85 6.77 -3.39
CA ASN A 258 6.81 7.34 -4.73
C ASN A 258 5.56 8.22 -4.88
N GLU A 259 5.80 9.49 -5.16
CA GLU A 259 4.77 10.51 -5.36
C GLU A 259 4.59 10.78 -6.86
N ILE A 260 3.34 10.74 -7.32
CA ILE A 260 2.95 11.07 -8.68
C ILE A 260 2.01 12.27 -8.63
N SER A 261 2.35 13.35 -9.32
CA SER A 261 1.52 14.56 -9.37
C SER A 261 0.79 14.68 -10.71
N VAL A 262 -0.50 15.03 -10.65
CA VAL A 262 -1.38 15.25 -11.81
C VAL A 262 -2.10 16.58 -11.67
N ASP A 263 -2.27 17.31 -12.77
CA ASP A 263 -3.02 18.57 -12.76
C ASP A 263 -4.52 18.32 -12.42
N GLU A 264 -5.05 19.04 -11.43
CA GLU A 264 -6.44 18.89 -10.94
C GLU A 264 -7.48 19.05 -12.06
N ILE A 265 -7.24 19.98 -12.99
CA ILE A 265 -8.13 20.24 -14.12
C ILE A 265 -8.28 19.02 -15.05
N VAL A 266 -7.25 18.18 -15.13
CA VAL A 266 -7.26 16.95 -15.93
C VAL A 266 -8.17 15.90 -15.28
N ILE A 267 -8.22 15.86 -13.94
CA ILE A 267 -9.05 14.91 -13.18
C ILE A 267 -10.51 15.38 -13.15
N GLU A 268 -10.77 16.66 -12.92
CA GLU A 268 -12.14 17.20 -12.82
C GLU A 268 -12.87 17.27 -14.17
N GLY A 269 -12.13 17.47 -15.27
CA GLY A 269 -12.68 17.52 -16.62
C GLY A 269 -12.73 16.18 -17.36
N ALA A 270 -12.20 15.10 -16.77
CA ALA A 270 -12.15 13.80 -17.44
C ALA A 270 -13.50 13.06 -17.44
N THR A 271 -13.82 12.42 -18.57
CA THR A 271 -14.85 11.37 -18.59
C THR A 271 -14.37 10.16 -17.79
N LYS A 272 -15.28 9.23 -17.46
CA LYS A 272 -14.92 8.01 -16.71
C LYS A 272 -13.84 7.20 -17.44
N GLU A 273 -13.94 7.11 -18.76
CA GLU A 273 -13.02 6.38 -19.63
C GLU A 273 -11.64 7.05 -19.65
N ASN A 274 -11.61 8.37 -19.80
CA ASN A 274 -10.36 9.14 -19.79
C ASN A 274 -9.67 9.05 -18.42
N LEU A 275 -10.43 9.12 -17.33
CA LEU A 275 -9.92 8.99 -15.96
C LEU A 275 -9.27 7.63 -15.73
N VAL A 276 -9.90 6.55 -16.22
CA VAL A 276 -9.36 5.19 -16.17
C VAL A 276 -8.07 5.09 -16.98
N GLY A 277 -8.02 5.67 -18.19
CA GLY A 277 -6.81 5.73 -19.02
C GLY A 277 -5.64 6.43 -18.31
N ILE A 278 -5.89 7.60 -17.73
CA ILE A 278 -4.88 8.36 -16.96
C ILE A 278 -4.32 7.50 -15.82
N PHE A 279 -5.18 6.97 -14.95
CA PHE A 279 -4.71 6.18 -13.81
C PHE A 279 -4.01 4.89 -14.22
N LYS A 280 -4.43 4.28 -15.33
CA LYS A 280 -3.76 3.10 -15.89
C LYS A 280 -2.34 3.44 -16.31
N ASP A 281 -2.12 4.58 -16.95
CA ASP A 281 -0.79 5.03 -17.39
C ASP A 281 0.13 5.37 -16.21
N LEU A 282 -0.42 5.97 -15.14
CA LEU A 282 0.34 6.27 -13.92
C LEU A 282 0.73 5.01 -13.12
N MET A 283 0.06 3.88 -13.35
CA MET A 283 0.31 2.61 -12.67
C MET A 283 1.05 1.58 -13.54
N ARG A 284 1.47 1.93 -14.76
CA ARG A 284 2.32 1.04 -15.58
C ARG A 284 3.61 0.68 -14.85
#